data_AF-A0A3B9LR00-F1
#
_entry.id   AF-A0A3B9LR00-F1
#
_cell.length_a   1.000
_cell.length_b   1.000
_cell.length_c   1.000
_cell.angle_alpha   90.00
_cell.angle_beta   90.00
_cell.angle_gamma   90.00
#
_symmetry.space_group_name_H-M   'P 1'
#
loop_
_entity.id
_entity.type
_entity.pdbx_description
1 polymer ?
#
loop_
_entity_poly.entity_id
_entity_poly.type
_entity_poly.pdbx_seq_one_letter_code
_entity_poly.pdbx_strand_id
1 'polypeptide(L)'
;AQAGLQSTPQNLQHPTNNDENLYPNKIASYSKGLPHNSDGTVTLSAFAALVQALNSGRPSDFNSIPMGGDRRLTNPQAGLAFDMEGPDGHALVQPPAPAFASREQAAEISENYWMALLRDVPFSQY
;
A
#
# COMPACT_ATOMS: atom_id res chain seq x y z
N ALA A 1 -24.64 -3.92 1.85
CA ALA A 1 -23.80 -2.70 1.87
C ALA A 1 -23.50 -2.13 0.47
N GLN A 2 -23.64 -2.90 -0.61
CA GLN A 2 -23.38 -2.42 -1.99
C GLN A 2 -24.64 -2.32 -2.88
N ALA A 3 -25.84 -2.55 -2.33
CA ALA A 3 -27.07 -2.42 -3.10
C ALA A 3 -27.35 -0.94 -3.38
N GLY A 4 -27.24 -0.53 -4.65
CA GLY A 4 -27.57 0.83 -5.12
C GLY A 4 -26.38 1.74 -5.45
N LEU A 5 -25.14 1.27 -5.30
CA LEU A 5 -23.97 2.03 -5.75
C LEU A 5 -23.77 1.82 -7.26
N GLN A 6 -23.76 2.91 -8.02
CA GLN A 6 -23.35 2.89 -9.42
C GLN A 6 -21.86 2.50 -9.51
N SER A 7 -21.48 1.78 -10.57
CA SER A 7 -20.08 1.49 -10.85
C SER A 7 -19.29 2.80 -10.96
N THR A 8 -18.12 2.86 -10.33
CA THR A 8 -17.22 4.01 -10.46
C THR A 8 -16.94 4.29 -11.94
N PRO A 9 -17.23 5.52 -12.43
CA PRO A 9 -16.94 5.92 -13.80
C PRO A 9 -15.49 5.62 -14.17
N GLN A 10 -15.23 5.25 -15.43
CA GLN A 10 -13.89 4.82 -15.86
C GLN A 10 -12.80 5.85 -15.54
N ASN A 11 -13.11 7.15 -15.63
CA ASN A 11 -12.19 8.24 -15.32
C ASN A 11 -11.90 8.42 -13.82
N LEU A 12 -12.59 7.69 -12.95
CA LEU A 12 -12.42 7.68 -11.49
C LEU A 12 -12.00 6.31 -10.96
N GLN A 13 -11.69 5.35 -11.85
CA GLN A 13 -11.19 4.05 -11.44
C GLN A 13 -9.70 4.13 -11.09
N HIS A 14 -9.34 3.47 -9.99
CA HIS A 14 -7.96 3.35 -9.50
C HIS A 14 -7.51 1.89 -9.61
N PRO A 15 -7.09 1.44 -10.81
CA PRO A 15 -6.72 0.05 -11.02
C PRO A 15 -5.45 -0.31 -10.24
N THR A 16 -5.46 -1.48 -9.61
CA THR A 16 -4.29 -2.08 -8.97
C THR A 16 -3.62 -3.07 -9.92
N ASN A 17 -2.42 -3.55 -9.57
CA ASN A 17 -1.73 -4.60 -10.31
C ASN A 17 -2.24 -6.03 -9.99
N ASN A 18 -3.26 -6.14 -9.13
CA ASN A 18 -3.90 -7.38 -8.68
C ASN A 18 -3.04 -8.34 -7.82
N ASP A 19 -1.83 -7.95 -7.42
CA ASP A 19 -0.95 -8.82 -6.61
C ASP A 19 -1.55 -9.17 -5.24
N GLU A 20 -2.32 -8.26 -4.63
CA GLU A 20 -3.00 -8.54 -3.37
C GLU A 20 -3.93 -9.76 -3.47
N ASN A 21 -4.58 -9.96 -4.62
CA ASN A 21 -5.45 -11.12 -4.86
C ASN A 21 -4.64 -12.34 -5.29
N LEU A 22 -3.57 -12.14 -6.06
CA LEU A 22 -2.73 -13.22 -6.59
C LEU A 22 -1.98 -13.97 -5.47
N TYR A 23 -1.53 -13.27 -4.43
CA TYR A 23 -0.76 -13.85 -3.33
C TYR A 23 -1.61 -13.94 -2.05
N PRO A 24 -2.12 -15.13 -1.68
CA PRO A 24 -3.02 -15.29 -0.52
C PRO A 24 -2.40 -14.84 0.81
N ASN A 25 -1.07 -14.97 0.95
CA ASN A 25 -0.30 -14.57 2.12
C ASN A 25 0.11 -13.08 2.13
N LYS A 26 -0.32 -12.29 1.14
CA LYS A 26 -0.12 -10.83 1.04
C LYS A 26 1.35 -10.39 1.04
N ILE A 27 2.25 -11.25 0.53
CA ILE A 27 3.69 -10.96 0.47
C ILE A 27 4.05 -9.73 -0.38
N ALA A 28 3.20 -9.40 -1.35
CA ALA A 28 3.37 -8.26 -2.24
C ALA A 28 2.56 -7.02 -1.79
N SER A 29 2.05 -7.01 -0.56
CA SER A 29 1.26 -5.91 -0.01
C SER A 29 1.95 -5.29 1.20
N TYR A 30 1.74 -3.99 1.41
CA TYR A 30 2.26 -3.31 2.58
C TYR A 30 1.64 -3.88 3.87
N SER A 31 2.48 -4.34 4.79
CA SER A 31 2.05 -4.88 6.09
C SER A 31 2.93 -4.43 7.26
N LYS A 32 3.86 -3.50 7.03
CA LYS A 32 4.79 -3.05 8.07
C LYS A 32 4.04 -2.42 9.25
N GLY A 33 4.37 -2.86 10.45
CA GLY A 33 3.72 -2.43 11.69
C GLY A 33 2.54 -3.31 12.12
N LEU A 34 2.03 -4.18 11.24
CA LEU A 34 1.10 -5.25 11.64
C LEU A 34 1.86 -6.42 12.28
N PRO A 35 1.18 -7.34 12.98
CA PRO A 35 1.77 -8.61 13.40
C PRO A 35 2.19 -9.49 12.21
N HIS A 36 3.35 -10.15 12.34
CA HIS A 36 3.90 -11.09 11.36
C HIS A 36 4.15 -12.47 11.98
N ASN A 37 4.08 -13.49 11.13
CA ASN A 37 4.49 -14.84 11.44
C ASN A 37 6.03 -14.95 11.44
N SER A 38 6.57 -16.08 11.91
CA SER A 38 8.02 -16.29 12.00
C SER A 38 8.76 -16.27 10.66
N ASP A 39 8.06 -16.48 9.55
CA ASP A 39 8.61 -16.43 8.18
C ASP A 39 8.56 -15.01 7.58
N GLY A 40 8.08 -14.02 8.32
CA GLY A 40 7.95 -12.63 7.88
C GLY A 40 6.68 -12.34 7.08
N THR A 41 5.79 -13.31 6.87
CA THR A 41 4.47 -13.05 6.27
C THR A 41 3.52 -12.42 7.29
N VAL A 42 2.58 -11.59 6.84
CA VAL A 42 1.64 -10.91 7.74
C VAL A 42 0.62 -11.89 8.33
N THR A 43 0.22 -11.66 9.58
CA THR A 43 -0.96 -12.33 10.13
C THR A 43 -2.22 -11.86 9.38
N LEU A 44 -2.88 -12.76 8.66
CA LEU A 44 -3.96 -12.42 7.73
C LEU A 44 -5.15 -11.69 8.38
N SER A 45 -5.46 -11.98 9.65
CA SER A 45 -6.53 -11.28 10.38
C SER A 45 -6.20 -9.80 10.63
N ALA A 46 -4.93 -9.47 10.89
CA ALA A 46 -4.50 -8.08 11.07
C ALA A 46 -4.52 -7.32 9.73
N PHE A 47 -4.11 -7.98 8.64
CA PHE A 47 -4.23 -7.40 7.30
C PHE A 47 -5.69 -7.15 6.92
N ALA A 48 -6.59 -8.10 7.21
CA ALA A 48 -8.02 -7.93 6.98
C ALA A 48 -8.61 -6.75 7.78
N ALA A 49 -8.17 -6.55 9.03
CA ALA A 49 -8.59 -5.40 9.85
C ALA A 49 -8.12 -4.06 9.24
N LEU A 50 -6.89 -4.01 8.69
CA LEU A 50 -6.40 -2.83 7.95
C LEU A 50 -7.28 -2.54 6.73
N VAL A 51 -7.55 -3.54 5.89
CA VAL A 51 -8.40 -3.39 4.70
C VAL A 51 -9.82 -2.97 5.08
N GLN A 52 -10.38 -3.52 6.16
CA GLN A 52 -11.68 -3.10 6.70
C GLN A 52 -11.66 -1.62 7.11
N ALA A 53 -10.63 -1.19 7.86
CA ALA A 53 -10.51 0.19 8.31
C ALA A 53 -10.46 1.16 7.12
N LEU A 54 -9.62 0.86 6.12
CA LEU A 54 -9.50 1.64 4.88
C LEU A 54 -10.83 1.74 4.13
N ASN A 55 -11.54 0.62 3.96
CA ASN A 55 -12.83 0.61 3.25
C ASN A 55 -13.97 1.28 4.03
N SER A 56 -13.93 1.22 5.37
CA SER A 56 -14.98 1.81 6.20
C SER A 56 -14.85 3.32 6.37
N GLY A 57 -13.61 3.82 6.34
CA GLY A 57 -13.28 5.20 6.70
C GLY A 57 -13.55 5.57 8.17
N ARG A 58 -13.95 4.62 9.03
CA ARG A 58 -14.36 4.92 10.41
C ARG A 58 -13.14 5.01 11.34
N PRO A 59 -12.98 6.10 12.12
CA PRO A 59 -11.86 6.23 13.06
C PRO A 59 -11.77 5.07 14.07
N SER A 60 -12.90 4.50 14.48
CA SER A 60 -12.95 3.32 15.38
C SER A 60 -12.27 2.10 14.78
N ASP A 61 -12.42 1.89 13.47
CA ASP A 61 -11.89 0.71 12.78
C ASP A 61 -10.37 0.87 12.64
N PHE A 62 -9.87 2.09 12.39
CA PHE A 62 -8.42 2.38 12.42
C PHE A 62 -7.80 2.15 13.81
N ASN A 63 -8.49 2.56 14.88
CA ASN A 63 -8.04 2.31 16.25
C ASN A 63 -8.04 0.83 16.63
N SER A 64 -8.75 0.00 15.88
CA SER A 64 -8.90 -1.44 16.13
C SER A 64 -7.90 -2.29 15.33
N ILE A 65 -7.05 -1.68 14.48
CA ILE A 65 -6.03 -2.40 13.72
C ILE A 65 -5.00 -3.01 14.70
N PRO A 66 -4.79 -4.33 14.69
CA PRO A 66 -3.76 -4.96 15.49
C PRO A 66 -2.37 -4.47 15.07
N MET A 67 -1.55 -4.06 16.04
CA MET A 67 -0.17 -3.62 15.82
C MET A 67 0.82 -4.69 16.28
N GLY A 68 1.89 -4.90 15.50
CA GLY A 68 3.00 -5.80 15.82
C GLY A 68 4.07 -5.20 16.72
N GLY A 69 3.89 -3.96 17.21
CA GLY A 69 4.79 -3.26 18.11
C GLY A 69 4.27 -1.86 18.47
N ASP A 70 5.10 -1.04 19.11
CA ASP A 70 4.67 0.26 19.67
C ASP A 70 4.52 1.38 18.64
N ARG A 71 5.10 1.20 17.44
CA ARG A 71 5.06 2.21 16.39
C ARG A 71 3.74 2.18 15.64
N ARG A 72 3.03 3.31 15.67
CA ARG A 72 1.75 3.52 14.98
C ARG A 72 1.91 3.68 13.47
N LEU A 73 0.82 3.42 12.73
CA LEU A 73 0.70 3.78 11.32
C LEU A 73 0.69 5.31 11.16
N THR A 74 1.42 5.82 10.17
CA THR A 74 1.49 7.27 9.91
C THR A 74 0.31 7.68 9.03
N ASN A 75 -0.63 8.41 9.64
CA ASN A 75 -1.78 9.04 8.97
C ASN A 75 -2.53 8.15 7.94
N PRO A 76 -3.00 6.94 8.33
CA PRO A 76 -3.69 6.04 7.40
C PRO A 76 -5.08 6.56 6.94
N GLN A 77 -5.54 7.68 7.52
CA GLN A 77 -6.82 8.33 7.21
C GLN A 77 -6.68 9.51 6.23
N ALA A 78 -5.46 9.89 5.86
CA ALA A 78 -5.20 11.12 5.09
C ALA A 78 -6.00 11.21 3.79
N GLY A 79 -6.17 10.10 3.08
CA GLY A 79 -6.89 10.07 1.80
C GLY A 79 -8.41 10.30 1.92
N LEU A 80 -8.97 10.30 3.14
CA LEU A 80 -10.41 10.51 3.34
C LEU A 80 -10.80 11.98 3.44
N ALA A 81 -9.81 12.88 3.55
CA ALA A 81 -10.04 14.31 3.70
C ALA A 81 -10.36 14.97 2.35
N PHE A 82 -11.21 15.99 2.39
CA PHE A 82 -11.42 16.92 1.27
C PHE A 82 -10.57 18.16 1.48
N ASP A 83 -10.04 18.68 0.38
CA ASP A 83 -9.41 20.00 0.32
C ASP A 83 -10.41 21.05 -0.18
N MET A 84 -10.23 22.30 0.27
CA MET A 84 -11.12 23.43 -0.12
C MET A 84 -10.84 23.95 -1.53
N GLU A 85 -9.69 23.60 -2.10
CA GLU A 85 -9.25 23.99 -3.43
C GLU A 85 -8.35 22.92 -4.05
N GLY A 86 -8.23 22.95 -5.38
CA GLY A 86 -7.45 21.97 -6.14
C GLY A 86 -8.22 20.68 -6.45
N PRO A 87 -7.58 19.74 -7.17
CA PRO A 87 -8.14 18.43 -7.42
C PRO A 87 -8.31 17.64 -6.11
N ASP A 88 -9.47 17.02 -5.94
CA ASP A 88 -9.71 16.06 -4.85
C ASP A 88 -8.67 14.92 -4.87
N GLY A 89 -8.28 14.42 -3.70
CA GLY A 89 -7.25 13.39 -3.55
C GLY A 89 -7.57 12.08 -4.29
N HIS A 90 -8.86 11.79 -4.54
CA HIS A 90 -9.29 10.63 -5.32
C HIS A 90 -9.59 10.93 -6.80
N ALA A 91 -9.44 12.19 -7.24
CA ALA A 91 -9.67 12.58 -8.63
C ALA A 91 -8.46 12.33 -9.56
N LEU A 92 -7.28 12.10 -8.99
CA LEU A 92 -6.05 11.82 -9.74
C LEU A 92 -5.69 10.33 -9.69
N VAL A 93 -5.10 9.81 -10.76
CA VAL A 93 -4.79 8.37 -10.88
C VAL A 93 -3.29 8.16 -11.06
N GLN A 94 -2.75 7.17 -10.35
CA GLN A 94 -1.43 6.59 -10.63
C GLN A 94 -1.61 5.31 -11.46
N PRO A 95 -0.72 5.01 -12.43
CA PRO A 95 -0.73 3.70 -13.07
C PRO A 95 -0.55 2.57 -12.04
N PRO A 96 -1.05 1.35 -12.33
CA PRO A 96 -0.76 0.17 -11.53
C PRO A 96 0.75 0.01 -11.33
N ALA A 97 1.16 -0.31 -10.11
CA ALA A 97 2.56 -0.61 -9.81
C ALA A 97 3.04 -1.83 -10.63
N PRO A 98 4.35 -1.95 -10.90
CA PRO A 98 4.91 -3.18 -11.47
C PRO A 98 4.48 -4.40 -10.64
N ALA A 99 4.14 -5.51 -11.30
CA ALA A 99 3.79 -6.74 -10.59
C ALA A 99 5.02 -7.28 -9.85
N PHE A 100 4.83 -7.92 -8.70
CA PHE A 100 5.91 -8.44 -7.86
C PHE A 100 6.87 -9.38 -8.63
N ALA A 101 6.32 -10.22 -9.51
CA ALA A 101 7.08 -11.15 -10.33
C ALA A 101 7.49 -10.60 -11.71
N SER A 102 7.39 -9.28 -11.93
CA SER A 102 7.71 -8.65 -13.22
C SER A 102 9.21 -8.41 -13.41
N ARG A 103 9.62 -8.27 -14.68
CA ARG A 103 10.99 -7.87 -15.03
C ARG A 103 11.36 -6.49 -14.49
N GLU A 104 10.40 -5.57 -14.49
CA GLU A 104 10.58 -4.21 -14.00
C GLU A 104 10.87 -4.20 -12.50
N GLN A 105 10.07 -4.91 -11.70
CA GLN A 105 10.31 -5.03 -10.26
C GLN A 105 11.70 -5.61 -9.95
N ALA A 106 12.15 -6.60 -10.74
CA ALA A 106 13.48 -7.21 -10.61
C ALA A 106 14.62 -6.22 -10.99
N ALA A 107 14.40 -5.37 -11.99
CA ALA A 107 15.36 -4.34 -12.37
C ALA A 107 15.47 -3.25 -11.30
N GLU A 108 14.35 -2.74 -10.81
CA GLU A 108 14.29 -1.70 -9.76
C GLU A 108 14.96 -2.16 -8.46
N ILE A 109 14.69 -3.40 -8.02
CA ILE A 109 15.34 -3.92 -6.80
C ILE A 109 16.85 -4.12 -7.01
N SER A 110 17.27 -4.51 -8.22
CA SER A 110 18.71 -4.61 -8.55
C SER A 110 19.38 -3.24 -8.52
N GLU A 111 18.73 -2.21 -9.04
CA GLU A 111 19.20 -0.82 -8.98
C GLU A 111 19.33 -0.35 -7.52
N ASN A 112 18.33 -0.62 -6.67
CA ASN A 112 18.39 -0.30 -5.24
C ASN A 112 19.59 -0.97 -4.54
N TYR A 113 19.92 -2.22 -4.89
CA TYR A 113 21.11 -2.89 -4.36
C TYR A 113 22.41 -2.23 -4.85
N TRP A 114 22.49 -1.82 -6.12
CA TRP A 114 23.64 -1.05 -6.63
C TRP A 114 23.81 0.28 -5.92
N MET A 115 22.73 1.05 -5.79
CA MET A 115 22.74 2.31 -5.03
C MET A 115 23.16 2.08 -3.58
N ALA A 116 22.76 0.96 -2.98
CA ALA A 116 23.13 0.61 -1.62
C ALA A 116 24.63 0.30 -1.45
N LEU A 117 25.25 -0.33 -2.45
CA LEU A 117 26.69 -0.65 -2.46
C LEU A 117 27.56 0.57 -2.73
N LEU A 118 27.05 1.52 -3.51
CA LEU A 118 27.80 2.69 -3.97
C LEU A 118 27.53 3.96 -3.15
N ARG A 119 26.89 3.86 -1.97
CA ARG A 119 26.50 5.02 -1.14
C ARG A 119 27.65 5.97 -0.80
N ASP A 120 28.86 5.46 -0.70
CA ASP A 120 30.06 6.22 -0.31
C ASP A 120 30.96 6.59 -1.51
N VAL A 121 30.55 6.30 -2.74
CA VAL A 121 31.29 6.69 -3.95
C VAL A 121 30.99 8.16 -4.26
N PRO A 122 31.99 9.05 -4.30
CA PRO A 122 31.77 10.44 -4.68
C PRO A 122 31.24 10.53 -6.12
N PHE A 123 30.23 11.36 -6.37
CA PHE A 123 29.67 11.54 -7.72
C PHE A 123 30.71 11.96 -8.77
N SER A 124 31.80 12.61 -8.36
CA SER A 124 32.91 12.98 -9.26
C SER A 124 33.77 11.80 -9.73
N GLN A 125 33.53 10.59 -9.19
CA GLN A 125 34.28 9.35 -9.48
C GLN A 125 33.38 8.25 -10.07
N TYR A 126 32.23 8.63 -10.63
CA TYR A 126 31.30 7.71 -11.32
C TYR A 126 31.79 7.33 -12.71
#